data_AF-A0A2W6E356-F1
#
_entry.id   AF-A0A2W6E356-F1
#
_cell.length_a   1.000
_cell.length_b   1.000
_cell.length_c   1.000
_cell.angle_alpha   90.00
_cell.angle_beta   90.00
_cell.angle_gamma   90.00
#
_symmetry.space_group_name_H-M   'P 1'
#
loop_
_entity.id
_entity.type
_entity.pdbx_description
1 polymer ?
#
loop_
_entity_poly.entity_id
_entity_poly.type
_entity_poly.pdbx_seq_one_letter_code
_entity_poly.pdbx_strand_id
1 'polypeptide(L)'
;DAGMRQLRREGWMHNRARLITASFLTKTLYLDWRIGAQHFFDLLVDADVANNQLNWQWVAGTGTDTRPNRILNPLRQAQRYDPSGDYVRRYLPELQDVRGPAVHQPWKLDPSQRADLDYPDPIIDLRDGADHFRTARDKTGGEQ
;
A
#
# COMPACT_ATOMS: atom_id res chain seq x y z
N ASP A 1 -0.98 0.72 5.82
CA ASP A 1 -0.58 1.37 7.10
C ASP A 1 0.36 0.53 7.93
N ALA A 2 -0.03 -0.68 8.34
CA ALA A 2 0.83 -1.59 9.11
C ALA A 2 2.26 -1.73 8.54
N GLY A 3 2.39 -1.89 7.22
CA GLY A 3 3.70 -1.89 6.54
C GLY A 3 4.52 -0.63 6.77
N MET A 4 3.94 0.56 6.60
CA MET A 4 4.64 1.84 6.80
C MET A 4 5.06 2.02 8.27
N ARG A 5 4.24 1.58 9.23
CA ARG A 5 4.62 1.59 10.65
C ARG A 5 5.70 0.56 10.98
N GLN A 6 5.67 -0.61 10.34
CA GLN A 6 6.75 -1.59 10.43
C GLN A 6 8.07 -0.98 9.96
N LEU A 7 8.10 -0.39 8.76
CA LEU A 7 9.30 0.25 8.22
C LEU A 7 9.87 1.29 9.16
N ARG A 8 9.03 2.21 9.65
CA ARG A 8 9.47 3.26 10.58
C ARG A 8 9.99 2.70 11.90
N ARG A 9 9.39 1.62 12.41
CA ARG A 9 9.74 1.05 13.72
C ARG A 9 10.99 0.16 13.66
N GLU A 10 11.11 -0.66 12.63
CA GLU A 10 12.10 -1.74 12.54
C GLU A 10 13.22 -1.44 11.53
N GLY A 11 13.06 -0.40 10.71
CA GLY A 11 13.92 -0.17 9.55
C GLY A 11 13.85 -1.30 8.51
N TRP A 12 12.86 -2.17 8.62
CA TRP A 12 12.65 -3.30 7.72
C TRP A 12 11.17 -3.44 7.43
N MET A 13 10.84 -3.91 6.23
CA MET A 13 9.44 -4.18 5.86
C MET A 13 9.37 -5.51 5.12
N HIS A 14 8.38 -6.34 5.44
CA HIS A 14 8.17 -7.60 4.73
C HIS A 14 7.94 -7.34 3.22
N ASN A 15 8.55 -8.15 2.35
CA ASN A 15 8.54 -7.92 0.91
C ASN A 15 7.12 -7.73 0.31
N ARG A 16 6.15 -8.52 0.78
CA ARG A 16 4.75 -8.36 0.35
C ARG A 16 4.18 -6.98 0.71
N ALA A 17 4.49 -6.47 1.90
CA ALA A 17 4.05 -5.15 2.34
C ALA A 17 4.72 -4.05 1.49
N ARG A 18 6.01 -4.21 1.13
CA ARG A 18 6.72 -3.28 0.22
C ARG A 18 5.99 -3.14 -1.12
N LEU A 19 5.59 -4.27 -1.72
CA LEU A 19 4.85 -4.26 -2.99
C LEU A 19 3.48 -3.58 -2.86
N ILE A 20 2.76 -3.83 -1.77
CA ILE A 20 1.44 -3.24 -1.53
C ILE A 20 1.54 -1.73 -1.34
N THR A 21 2.46 -1.27 -0.49
CA THR A 21 2.64 0.18 -0.23
C THR A 21 3.14 0.91 -1.47
N ALA A 22 4.07 0.32 -2.22
CA ALA A 22 4.55 0.89 -3.48
C ALA A 22 3.44 0.97 -4.54
N SER A 23 2.61 -0.08 -4.65
CA SER A 23 1.47 -0.07 -5.59
C SER A 23 0.42 0.93 -5.15
N PHE A 24 0.17 1.07 -3.85
CA PHE A 24 -0.78 2.05 -3.34
C PHE A 24 -0.33 3.48 -3.67
N LEU A 25 0.95 3.81 -3.45
CA LEU A 25 1.50 5.12 -3.81
C LEU A 25 1.40 5.40 -5.32
N THR A 26 1.84 4.45 -6.15
CA THR A 26 2.04 4.68 -7.59
C THR A 26 0.81 4.40 -8.44
N LYS A 27 -0.14 3.59 -7.96
CA LYS A 27 -1.32 3.15 -8.73
C LYS A 27 -2.63 3.57 -8.12
N THR A 28 -2.70 3.79 -6.81
CA THR A 28 -3.95 4.24 -6.16
C THR A 28 -3.92 5.75 -5.94
N LEU A 29 -2.85 6.28 -5.34
CA LEU A 29 -2.65 7.72 -5.19
C LEU A 29 -2.09 8.38 -6.47
N TYR A 30 -1.54 7.57 -7.37
CA TYR A 30 -0.96 7.99 -8.63
C TYR A 30 0.12 9.07 -8.49
N LEU A 31 1.01 8.88 -7.51
CA LEU A 31 2.14 9.77 -7.23
C LEU A 31 3.45 9.23 -7.84
N ASP A 32 4.44 10.11 -8.01
CA ASP A 32 5.76 9.73 -8.52
C ASP A 32 6.43 8.72 -7.59
N TRP A 33 6.83 7.59 -8.17
CA TRP A 33 7.48 6.49 -7.46
C TRP A 33 8.81 6.89 -6.81
N ARG A 34 9.51 7.91 -7.34
CA ARG A 34 10.80 8.37 -6.81
C ARG A 34 10.69 8.88 -5.37
N ILE A 35 9.54 9.45 -5.00
CA ILE A 35 9.26 9.91 -3.63
C ILE A 35 9.25 8.72 -2.68
N GLY A 36 8.58 7.64 -3.07
CA GLY A 36 8.55 6.39 -2.31
C GLY A 36 9.90 5.70 -2.25
N ALA A 37 10.64 5.70 -3.35
CA ALA A 37 11.99 5.14 -3.41
C ALA A 37 12.95 5.85 -2.46
N GLN A 38 12.95 7.18 -2.42
CA GLN A 38 13.77 7.94 -1.47
C GLN A 38 13.37 7.63 -0.02
N HIS A 39 12.07 7.66 0.28
CA HIS A 39 11.57 7.36 1.64
C HIS A 39 11.97 5.96 2.12
N PHE A 40 11.91 4.97 1.24
CA PHE A 40 12.37 3.61 1.55
C PHE A 40 13.88 3.57 1.76
N PHE A 41 14.65 4.26 0.92
CA PHE A 41 16.09 4.31 1.03
C PHE A 41 16.57 4.93 2.35
N ASP A 42 15.86 5.96 2.84
CA ASP A 42 16.21 6.65 4.09
C ASP A 42 15.93 5.80 5.35
N LEU A 43 15.01 4.82 5.27
CA LEU A 43 14.55 4.06 6.44
C LEU A 43 15.00 2.60 6.43
N LEU A 44 15.26 2.00 5.27
CA LEU A 44 15.58 0.58 5.18
C LEU A 44 17.01 0.30 5.65
N VAL A 45 17.16 -0.58 6.63
CA VAL A 45 18.46 -1.13 7.05
C VAL A 45 19.08 -2.01 5.96
N ASP A 46 18.25 -2.55 5.07
CA ASP A 46 18.65 -3.32 3.89
C ASP A 46 18.57 -2.50 2.59
N ALA A 47 18.63 -1.17 2.69
CA ALA A 47 18.63 -0.27 1.54
C ALA A 47 19.82 -0.59 0.62
N ASP A 48 19.50 -1.06 -0.58
CA ASP A 48 20.44 -1.20 -1.69
C ASP A 48 19.91 -0.41 -2.89
N VAL A 49 20.78 0.36 -3.54
CA VAL A 49 20.39 1.27 -4.62
C VAL A 49 19.76 0.49 -5.78
N ALA A 50 20.39 -0.59 -6.23
CA ALA A 50 19.90 -1.36 -7.37
C ALA A 50 18.55 -2.02 -7.04
N ASN A 51 18.48 -2.75 -5.93
CA ASN A 51 17.28 -3.45 -5.52
C ASN A 51 16.11 -2.50 -5.25
N ASN A 52 16.34 -1.39 -4.55
CA ASN A 52 15.28 -0.42 -4.25
C ASN A 52 14.75 0.21 -5.54
N GLN A 53 15.63 0.76 -6.39
CA GLN A 53 15.21 1.45 -7.61
C GLN A 53 14.50 0.51 -8.58
N LEU A 54 15.01 -0.72 -8.78
CA LEU A 54 14.40 -1.68 -9.70
C LEU A 54 13.04 -2.20 -9.19
N ASN A 55 12.88 -2.44 -7.90
CA ASN A 55 11.58 -2.83 -7.34
C ASN A 55 10.53 -1.72 -7.48
N TRP A 56 10.91 -0.46 -7.20
CA TRP A 56 10.01 0.67 -7.37
C TRP A 56 9.61 0.88 -8.83
N GLN A 57 10.57 0.80 -9.75
CA GLN A 57 10.30 0.86 -11.19
C GLN A 57 9.35 -0.26 -11.64
N TRP A 58 9.59 -1.50 -11.19
CA TRP A 58 8.74 -2.64 -11.50
C TRP A 58 7.28 -2.42 -11.06
N VAL A 59 7.08 -1.95 -9.82
CA VAL A 59 5.73 -1.68 -9.28
C VAL A 59 5.08 -0.47 -9.97
N ALA A 60 5.85 0.60 -10.23
CA ALA A 60 5.38 1.79 -10.93
C ALA A 60 5.05 1.51 -12.40
N GLY A 61 5.52 0.38 -12.95
CA GLY A 61 5.29 0.04 -14.34
C GLY A 61 6.21 0.79 -15.30
N THR A 62 7.39 1.19 -14.83
CA THR A 62 8.44 1.90 -15.59
C THR A 62 9.70 1.05 -15.69
N GLY A 63 10.43 1.09 -16.81
CA GLY A 63 11.64 0.29 -16.98
C GLY A 63 11.44 -1.01 -17.80
N THR A 64 12.42 -1.93 -17.69
CA THR A 64 12.71 -2.97 -18.70
C THR A 64 11.92 -4.28 -18.60
N ASP A 65 11.28 -4.62 -17.47
CA ASP A 65 10.40 -5.81 -17.34
C ASP A 65 9.19 -5.48 -16.44
N THR A 66 8.31 -4.62 -16.96
CA THR A 66 7.24 -4.05 -16.15
C THR A 66 5.91 -4.73 -16.39
N ARG A 67 5.05 -4.67 -15.36
CA ARG A 67 3.62 -4.98 -15.51
C ARG A 67 2.82 -3.69 -15.38
N PRO A 68 2.82 -2.82 -16.41
CA PRO A 68 2.39 -1.43 -16.29
C PRO A 68 0.95 -1.28 -15.79
N ASN A 69 0.08 -2.24 -16.14
CA ASN A 69 -1.34 -2.23 -15.81
C ASN A 69 -1.69 -3.06 -14.56
N ARG A 70 -0.70 -3.61 -13.85
CA ARG A 70 -0.96 -4.41 -12.64
C ARG A 70 -1.14 -3.48 -11.44
N ILE A 71 -2.37 -3.39 -10.94
CA ILE A 71 -2.72 -2.74 -9.68
C ILE A 71 -2.87 -3.81 -8.60
N LEU A 72 -2.18 -3.64 -7.46
CA LEU A 72 -2.37 -4.51 -6.30
C LEU A 72 -3.45 -3.91 -5.40
N ASN A 73 -4.63 -4.55 -5.35
CA ASN A 73 -5.67 -4.17 -4.41
C ASN A 73 -5.26 -4.55 -2.97
N PRO A 74 -5.08 -3.60 -2.04
CA PRO A 74 -4.60 -3.89 -0.68
C PRO A 74 -5.51 -4.86 0.08
N LEU A 75 -6.83 -4.74 -0.06
CA LEU A 75 -7.81 -5.62 0.63
C LEU A 75 -7.72 -7.06 0.14
N ARG A 76 -7.58 -7.28 -1.17
CA ARG A 76 -7.37 -8.64 -1.72
C ARG A 76 -6.04 -9.24 -1.26
N GLN A 77 -5.00 -8.42 -1.11
CA GLN A 77 -3.71 -8.90 -0.59
C GLN A 77 -3.82 -9.23 0.90
N ALA A 78 -4.51 -8.41 1.69
CA ALA A 78 -4.74 -8.64 3.11
C ALA A 78 -5.52 -9.95 3.35
N GLN A 79 -6.62 -10.19 2.61
CA GLN A 79 -7.36 -11.45 2.68
C GLN A 79 -6.51 -12.69 2.39
N ARG A 80 -5.51 -12.57 1.52
CA ARG A 80 -4.65 -13.68 1.12
C ARG A 80 -3.47 -13.91 2.07
N TYR A 81 -2.84 -12.84 2.55
CA TYR A 81 -1.56 -12.91 3.26
C TYR A 81 -1.66 -12.57 4.75
N ASP A 82 -2.77 -12.01 5.21
CA ASP A 82 -3.07 -11.71 6.61
C ASP A 82 -4.56 -11.98 6.92
N PRO A 83 -5.08 -13.21 6.69
CA PRO A 83 -6.51 -13.50 6.78
C PRO A 83 -7.10 -13.27 8.18
N SER A 84 -6.31 -13.49 9.24
CA SER A 84 -6.68 -13.24 10.63
C SER A 84 -6.51 -11.78 11.03
N GLY A 85 -5.67 -11.01 10.33
CA GLY A 85 -5.36 -9.61 10.67
C GLY A 85 -4.26 -9.43 11.71
N ASP A 86 -3.46 -10.47 11.97
CA ASP A 86 -2.45 -10.47 13.03
C ASP A 86 -1.29 -9.52 12.69
N TYR A 87 -0.90 -9.46 11.41
CA TYR A 87 0.12 -8.50 10.97
C TYR A 87 -0.38 -7.06 11.13
N VAL A 88 -1.64 -6.79 10.77
CA VAL A 88 -2.25 -5.48 10.98
C VAL A 88 -2.27 -5.07 12.45
N ARG A 89 -2.80 -5.91 13.34
CA ARG A 89 -2.89 -5.59 14.79
C ARG A 89 -1.52 -5.41 15.45
N ARG A 90 -0.51 -6.15 15.00
CA ARG A 90 0.86 -6.02 15.52
C ARG A 90 1.41 -4.60 15.36
N TYR A 91 1.07 -3.92 14.26
CA TYR A 91 1.60 -2.58 13.94
C TYR A 91 0.59 -1.45 14.11
N LEU A 92 -0.71 -1.75 14.22
CA LEU A 92 -1.79 -0.80 14.47
C LEU A 92 -2.47 -1.14 15.81
N PRO A 93 -1.87 -0.74 16.96
CA PRO A 93 -2.42 -1.05 18.28
C PRO A 93 -3.82 -0.49 18.49
N GLU A 94 -4.16 0.64 17.86
CA GLU A 94 -5.51 1.21 17.88
C GLU A 94 -6.58 0.31 17.24
N LEU A 95 -6.18 -0.72 16.49
CA LEU A 95 -7.07 -1.71 15.88
C LEU A 95 -7.00 -3.09 16.56
N GLN A 96 -6.30 -3.23 17.69
CA GLN A 96 -6.04 -4.52 18.34
C GLN A 96 -7.32 -5.27 18.72
N ASP A 97 -8.39 -4.56 19.07
CA ASP A 97 -9.65 -5.15 19.53
C ASP A 97 -10.60 -5.53 18.38
N VAL A 98 -10.28 -5.10 17.14
CA VAL A 98 -11.06 -5.44 15.96
C VAL A 98 -10.76 -6.88 15.54
N ARG A 99 -11.72 -7.77 15.72
CA ARG A 99 -11.54 -9.22 15.50
C ARG A 99 -11.64 -9.63 14.03
N GLY A 100 -10.90 -10.68 13.69
CA GLY A 100 -10.94 -11.33 12.38
C GLY A 100 -10.61 -10.40 11.21
N PRO A 101 -11.15 -10.68 10.00
CA PRO A 101 -10.81 -9.94 8.80
C PRO A 101 -11.40 -8.52 8.76
N ALA A 102 -12.25 -8.15 9.71
CA ALA A 102 -12.85 -6.81 9.80
C ALA A 102 -11.79 -5.72 10.06
N VAL A 103 -10.63 -6.09 10.65
CA VAL A 103 -9.51 -5.18 10.88
C VAL A 103 -8.95 -4.56 9.60
N HIS A 104 -9.20 -5.18 8.45
CA HIS A 104 -8.78 -4.66 7.14
C HIS A 104 -9.72 -3.59 6.58
N GLN A 105 -10.91 -3.44 7.16
CA GLN A 105 -11.94 -2.47 6.76
C GLN A 105 -12.61 -1.83 8.00
N PRO A 106 -11.85 -1.17 8.89
CA PRO A 106 -12.40 -0.61 10.14
C PRO A 106 -13.51 0.41 9.90
N TRP A 107 -13.50 1.12 8.76
CA TRP A 107 -14.54 2.08 8.37
C TRP A 107 -15.90 1.44 8.02
N LYS A 108 -15.98 0.11 7.93
CA LYS A 108 -17.23 -0.64 7.71
C LYS A 108 -17.76 -1.32 8.97
N LEU A 109 -17.11 -1.11 10.12
CA LEU A 109 -17.60 -1.61 11.39
C LEU A 109 -18.92 -0.94 11.76
N ASP A 110 -19.64 -1.54 12.70
CA ASP A 110 -20.82 -0.92 13.29
C ASP A 110 -20.48 0.48 13.81
N PRO A 111 -21.36 1.50 13.62
CA PRO A 111 -21.05 2.88 13.98
C PRO A 111 -20.57 3.08 15.42
N SER A 112 -21.12 2.29 16.37
CA SER A 112 -20.67 2.31 17.77
C SER A 112 -19.23 1.83 17.92
N GLN A 113 -18.87 0.71 17.28
CA GLN A 113 -17.51 0.19 17.31
C GLN A 113 -16.52 1.11 16.58
N ARG A 114 -16.94 1.69 15.45
CA ARG A 114 -16.12 2.62 14.66
C ARG A 114 -15.82 3.92 15.41
N ALA A 115 -16.80 4.44 16.16
CA ALA A 115 -16.68 5.67 16.92
C ALA A 115 -15.62 5.59 18.03
N ASP A 116 -15.38 4.40 18.57
CA ASP A 116 -14.39 4.16 19.63
C ASP A 116 -12.95 3.99 19.08
N LEU A 117 -12.76 3.92 17.76
CA LEU A 117 -11.46 3.73 17.12
C LEU A 117 -10.82 5.05 16.72
N ASP A 118 -9.64 5.34 17.29
CA ASP A 118 -8.74 6.42 16.83
C ASP A 118 -7.93 5.99 15.60
N TYR A 119 -8.64 5.64 14.53
CA TYR A 119 -8.05 5.26 13.25
C TYR A 119 -8.73 6.05 12.12
N PRO A 120 -7.97 6.57 11.13
CA PRO A 120 -8.53 7.43 10.10
C PRO A 120 -9.45 6.68 9.13
N ASP A 121 -10.35 7.43 8.49
CA ASP A 121 -11.06 6.94 7.32
C ASP A 121 -10.13 6.82 6.10
N PRO A 122 -10.48 5.98 5.10
CA PRO A 122 -9.68 5.86 3.88
C PRO A 122 -9.49 7.21 3.19
N ILE A 123 -8.23 7.54 2.84
CA ILE A 123 -7.91 8.77 2.11
C ILE A 123 -8.45 8.80 0.67
N ILE A 124 -8.76 7.62 0.11
CA ILE A 124 -9.32 7.45 -1.22
C ILE A 124 -10.06 6.11 -1.28
N ASP A 125 -11.16 6.04 -2.04
CA ASP A 125 -11.76 4.76 -2.39
C ASP A 125 -10.87 3.99 -3.36
N LEU A 126 -10.68 2.69 -3.13
CA LEU A 126 -9.77 1.86 -3.94
C LEU A 126 -10.23 1.72 -5.40
N ARG A 127 -11.54 1.79 -5.66
CA ARG A 127 -12.10 1.81 -7.02
C ARG A 127 -11.81 3.14 -7.68
N ASP A 128 -12.07 4.25 -7.00
CA ASP A 128 -11.84 5.60 -7.55
C ASP A 128 -10.36 5.80 -7.89
N GLY A 129 -9.45 5.36 -7.02
CA GLY A 129 -8.01 5.39 -7.32
C GLY A 129 -7.63 4.54 -8.54
N ALA A 130 -8.23 3.36 -8.71
CA ALA A 130 -7.99 2.51 -9.87
C ALA A 130 -8.59 3.09 -11.17
N ASP A 131 -9.74 3.76 -11.09
CA ASP A 131 -10.40 4.43 -12.22
C ASP A 131 -9.57 5.64 -12.65
N HIS A 132 -9.15 6.47 -11.70
CA HIS A 132 -8.25 7.61 -11.96
C HIS A 132 -6.95 7.18 -12.65
N PHE A 133 -6.30 6.12 -12.16
CA PHE A 133 -5.09 5.57 -12.76
C PHE A 133 -5.30 5.16 -14.23
N ARG A 134 -6.39 4.45 -14.53
CA ARG A 134 -6.70 3.98 -15.88
C ARG A 134 -6.93 5.16 -16.82
N THR A 135 -7.80 6.10 -16.44
CA THR A 135 -8.09 7.28 -17.25
C THR A 135 -6.86 8.15 -17.51
N ALA A 136 -6.01 8.36 -16.50
CA ALA A 136 -4.81 9.18 -16.66
C ALA A 136 -3.80 8.55 -17.62
N ARG A 137 -3.68 7.22 -17.62
CA ARG A 137 -2.82 6.48 -18.55
C ARG A 137 -3.37 6.45 -19.97
N ASP A 138 -4.68 6.30 -20.15
CA ASP A 138 -5.28 6.32 -21.48
C ASP A 138 -5.04 7.68 -22.17
N LYS A 139 -5.07 8.78 -21.41
CA LYS A 139 -4.73 10.12 -21.92
C LYS A 139 -3.27 10.25 -22.34
N THR A 140 -2.34 9.64 -21.60
CA THR A 140 -0.90 9.68 -21.95
C THR A 140 -0.51 8.67 -23.02
N GLY A 141 -1.31 7.63 -23.24
CA GLY A 141 -1.12 6.63 -24.30
C GLY A 141 -1.66 7.05 -25.67
N GLY A 142 -2.48 8.10 -25.75
CA GLY A 142 -3.04 8.63 -27.00
C GLY A 142 -2.19 9.69 -27.71
N GLU A 143 -1.02 10.04 -27.15
CA GLU A 143 -0.05 10.98 -27.74
C GLU A 143 1.16 10.29 -28.41
N GLN A 144 1.00 9.02 -28.83
CA GLN A 144 2.03 8.29 -29.60
C GLN A 144 1.54 7.93 -31.01
#